data_AF-A0A0J8RZ30-F1
#
_entry.id   AF-A0A0J8RZ30-F1
#
_cell.length_a   1.000
_cell.length_b   1.000
_cell.length_c   1.000
_cell.angle_alpha   90.00
_cell.angle_beta   90.00
_cell.angle_gamma   90.00
#
_symmetry.space_group_name_H-M   'P 1'
#
loop_
_entity.id
_entity.type
_entity.pdbx_description
1 polymer ?
#
loop_
_entity_poly.entity_id
_entity_poly.type
_entity_poly.pdbx_seq_one_letter_code
_entity_poly.pdbx_strand_id
1 'polypeptide(L)'
;MPTISVDKAALFKALGQEYTTEQFDELCFEFGLELDEDTSNSERPIVNGVQEPPQLKLDIPANRYDLLCFEGIALMLNIFRGKTVLPNYRLVTPPNGALQTIVVKKETANIRPYISGAVLRNIHFDKARYDSFIALQDKLHQNLARQRTLVSIGTHDLDKLQGPFSYEALPPKDINFVPLNQNTSMNGEELMNFYEKDKHLGKFLHIIRDSPVYPIIYDSKRTVCSLPPIINGDHSKITLDTRNVFMEITATDKTKVEVVNNIMVAMFSQYTSEPFT
;
A
#
# COMPACT_ATOMS: atom_id res chain seq x y z
N MET A 1 -13.92 -4.98 13.91
CA MET A 1 -13.11 -3.79 13.68
C MET A 1 -11.79 -4.26 13.06
N PRO A 2 -11.07 -3.48 12.23
CA PRO A 2 -9.76 -3.92 11.77
C PRO A 2 -8.78 -4.02 12.94
N THR A 3 -8.28 -5.23 13.19
CA THR A 3 -7.20 -5.46 14.15
C THR A 3 -5.85 -5.26 13.47
N ILE A 4 -4.98 -4.46 14.10
CA ILE A 4 -3.60 -4.19 13.68
C ILE A 4 -2.66 -4.70 14.76
N SER A 5 -1.74 -5.59 14.37
CA SER A 5 -0.66 -6.05 15.26
C SER A 5 0.56 -5.17 15.09
N VAL A 6 1.12 -4.69 16.19
CA VAL A 6 2.34 -3.88 16.21
C VAL A 6 3.36 -4.46 17.19
N ASP A 7 4.64 -4.36 16.87
CA ASP A 7 5.72 -4.74 17.79
C ASP A 7 5.69 -3.82 19.02
N LYS A 8 5.58 -4.43 20.21
CA LYS A 8 5.43 -3.72 21.48
C LYS A 8 6.63 -2.83 21.78
N ALA A 9 7.84 -3.36 21.66
CA ALA A 9 9.06 -2.65 22.00
C ALA A 9 9.30 -1.49 21.02
N ALA A 10 9.05 -1.72 19.73
CA ALA A 10 9.16 -0.68 18.71
C ALA A 10 8.13 0.44 18.93
N LEU A 11 6.88 0.09 19.28
CA LEU A 11 5.85 1.09 19.54
C LEU A 11 6.21 1.94 20.76
N PHE A 12 6.58 1.31 21.88
CA PHE A 12 6.94 2.04 23.10
C PHE A 12 8.16 2.93 22.90
N LYS A 13 9.14 2.46 22.13
CA LYS A 13 10.27 3.28 21.68
C LYS A 13 9.81 4.49 20.87
N ALA A 14 8.88 4.32 19.92
CA ALA A 14 8.33 5.41 19.12
C ALA A 14 7.47 6.39 19.96
N LEU A 15 6.83 5.91 21.02
CA LEU A 15 6.10 6.72 21.99
C LEU A 15 7.01 7.42 23.02
N GLY A 16 8.30 7.07 23.06
CA GLY A 16 9.30 7.63 23.96
C GLY A 16 9.09 7.28 25.44
N GLN A 17 8.32 6.22 25.73
CA GLN A 17 7.98 5.80 27.08
C GLN A 17 7.65 4.30 27.09
N GLU A 18 8.11 3.58 28.11
CA GLU A 18 7.64 2.22 28.39
C GLU A 18 6.35 2.27 29.19
N TYR A 19 5.43 1.36 28.86
CA TYR A 19 4.12 1.26 29.49
C TYR A 19 3.93 -0.14 30.10
N THR A 20 3.21 -0.21 31.22
CA THR A 20 2.55 -1.46 31.60
C THR A 20 1.36 -1.73 30.66
N THR A 21 0.86 -2.96 30.64
CA THR A 21 -0.30 -3.33 29.82
C THR A 21 -1.52 -2.51 30.23
N GLU A 22 -1.75 -2.27 31.53
CA GLU A 22 -2.88 -1.46 32.01
C GLU A 22 -2.76 0.01 31.62
N GLN A 23 -1.56 0.60 31.74
CA GLN A 23 -1.33 2.00 31.36
C GLN A 23 -1.52 2.23 29.85
N PHE A 24 -1.10 1.25 29.04
CA PHE A 24 -1.26 1.33 27.59
C PHE A 24 -2.72 1.09 27.17
N ASP A 25 -3.43 0.20 27.85
CA ASP A 25 -4.87 -0.02 27.66
C ASP A 25 -5.68 1.25 27.97
N GLU A 26 -5.37 1.93 29.09
CA GLU A 26 -6.00 3.20 29.45
C GLU A 26 -5.74 4.29 28.38
N LEU A 27 -4.51 4.40 27.88
CA LEU A 27 -4.18 5.32 26.77
C LEU A 27 -4.96 4.98 25.49
N CYS A 28 -5.09 3.70 25.16
CA CYS A 28 -5.89 3.25 24.02
C CYS A 28 -7.35 3.67 24.21
N PHE A 29 -7.93 3.39 25.38
CA PHE A 29 -9.31 3.72 25.70
C PHE A 29 -9.59 5.23 25.60
N GLU A 30 -8.73 6.07 26.18
CA GLU A 30 -8.83 7.54 26.10
C GLU A 30 -8.79 8.05 24.66
N PHE A 31 -7.98 7.42 23.81
CA PHE A 31 -7.85 7.78 22.40
C PHE A 31 -8.99 7.18 21.52
N GLY A 32 -9.75 6.22 22.04
CA GLY A 32 -10.82 5.51 21.32
C GLY A 32 -10.35 4.28 20.54
N LEU A 33 -9.28 3.64 21.01
CA LEU A 33 -8.79 2.32 20.59
C LEU A 33 -9.07 1.28 21.67
N GLU A 34 -9.00 0.02 21.29
CA GLU A 34 -9.09 -1.11 22.23
C GLU A 34 -7.84 -1.98 22.10
N LEU A 35 -7.20 -2.29 23.23
CA LEU A 35 -6.12 -3.28 23.27
C LEU A 35 -6.75 -4.68 23.37
N ASP A 36 -6.82 -5.38 22.24
CA ASP A 36 -7.41 -6.73 22.15
C ASP A 36 -6.52 -7.79 22.82
N GLU A 37 -5.21 -7.74 22.56
CA GLU A 37 -4.27 -8.71 23.12
C GLU A 37 -2.86 -8.14 23.28
N ASP A 38 -2.18 -8.48 24.38
CA ASP A 38 -0.74 -8.31 24.58
C ASP A 38 -0.06 -9.68 24.64
N THR A 39 0.72 -10.02 23.62
CA THR A 39 1.32 -11.36 23.49
C THR A 39 2.60 -11.56 24.31
N SER A 40 2.95 -10.62 25.20
CA SER A 40 4.17 -10.68 26.03
C SER A 40 4.27 -11.98 26.85
N ASN A 41 3.15 -12.49 27.34
CA ASN A 41 3.08 -13.67 28.19
C ASN A 41 2.52 -14.91 27.47
N SER A 42 2.24 -14.80 26.16
CA SER A 42 1.67 -15.88 25.35
C SER A 42 2.77 -16.72 24.67
N GLU A 43 2.45 -17.96 24.30
CA GLU A 43 3.31 -18.72 23.39
C GLU A 43 3.38 -18.02 22.04
N ARG A 44 4.58 -17.53 21.68
CA ARG A 44 4.84 -16.82 20.43
C ARG A 44 5.46 -17.78 19.41
N PRO A 45 5.05 -17.71 18.12
CA PRO A 45 5.58 -18.59 17.10
C PRO A 45 7.08 -18.37 16.90
N ILE A 46 7.76 -19.45 16.51
CA ILE A 46 9.17 -19.40 16.10
C ILE A 46 9.19 -19.43 14.58
N VAL A 47 9.65 -18.34 13.97
CA VAL A 47 9.77 -18.21 12.52
C VAL A 47 11.25 -18.14 12.20
N ASN A 48 11.74 -19.03 11.34
CA ASN A 48 13.16 -19.15 10.96
C ASN A 48 14.12 -19.28 12.17
N GLY A 49 13.68 -19.98 13.22
CA GLY A 49 14.49 -20.21 14.43
C GLY A 49 14.56 -19.02 15.40
N VAL A 50 13.85 -17.92 15.12
CA VAL A 50 13.74 -16.76 16.00
C VAL A 50 12.30 -16.67 16.51
N GLN A 51 12.14 -16.53 17.83
CA GLN A 51 10.83 -16.27 18.43
C GLN A 51 10.38 -14.86 18.05
N GLU A 52 9.18 -14.72 17.52
CA GLU A 52 8.64 -13.41 17.17
C GLU A 52 8.59 -12.48 18.39
N PRO A 53 8.85 -11.17 18.22
CA PRO A 53 8.78 -10.21 19.33
C PRO A 53 7.36 -10.11 19.91
N PRO A 54 7.19 -9.69 21.17
CA PRO A 54 5.87 -9.41 21.72
C PRO A 54 5.13 -8.36 20.87
N GLN A 55 3.86 -8.62 20.62
CA GLN A 55 2.99 -7.77 19.83
C GLN A 55 1.81 -7.28 20.66
N LEU A 56 1.37 -6.07 20.34
CA LEU A 56 0.10 -5.51 20.80
C LEU A 56 -0.88 -5.60 19.64
N LYS A 57 -2.03 -6.24 19.86
CA LYS A 57 -3.14 -6.28 18.91
C LYS A 57 -4.12 -5.18 19.26
N LEU A 58 -4.28 -4.24 18.35
CA LEU A 58 -5.11 -3.06 18.54
C LEU A 58 -6.32 -3.12 17.63
N ASP A 59 -7.49 -2.98 18.21
CA ASP A 59 -8.74 -2.86 17.48
C ASP A 59 -8.98 -1.39 17.12
N ILE A 60 -8.97 -1.13 15.81
CA ILE A 60 -9.02 0.22 15.26
C ILE A 60 -10.44 0.54 14.76
N PRO A 61 -10.99 1.72 15.06
CA PRO A 61 -12.25 2.16 14.47
C PRO A 61 -12.23 2.14 12.94
N ALA A 62 -13.26 1.56 12.32
CA ALA A 62 -13.31 1.35 10.87
C ALA A 62 -13.32 2.65 10.03
N ASN A 63 -13.53 3.81 10.67
CA ASN A 63 -13.49 5.13 10.07
C ASN A 63 -12.11 5.84 10.17
N ARG A 64 -11.13 5.25 10.87
CA ARG A 64 -9.79 5.81 11.08
C ARG A 64 -8.74 5.07 10.25
N TYR A 65 -8.74 5.33 8.95
CA TYR A 65 -7.83 4.66 8.01
C TYR A 65 -6.35 5.03 8.21
N ASP A 66 -6.10 6.19 8.81
CA ASP A 66 -4.77 6.64 9.21
C ASP A 66 -4.16 5.74 10.30
N LEU A 67 -4.95 4.97 11.04
CA LEU A 67 -4.47 4.08 12.12
C LEU A 67 -4.25 2.63 11.66
N LEU A 68 -4.28 2.36 10.35
CA LEU A 68 -4.14 1.00 9.80
C LEU A 68 -2.68 0.51 9.65
N CYS A 69 -1.72 1.26 10.19
CA CYS A 69 -0.30 0.94 10.16
C CYS A 69 0.41 1.44 11.42
N PHE A 70 1.61 0.91 11.67
CA PHE A 70 2.46 1.30 12.80
C PHE A 70 2.73 2.81 12.81
N GLU A 71 3.07 3.36 11.65
CA GLU A 71 3.38 4.76 11.42
C GLU A 71 2.28 5.70 11.92
N GLY A 72 1.05 5.40 11.55
CA GLY A 72 -0.10 6.21 11.91
C GLY A 72 -0.49 6.10 13.37
N ILE A 73 -0.44 4.88 13.93
CA ILE A 73 -0.71 4.66 15.37
C ILE A 73 0.30 5.45 16.21
N ALA A 74 1.59 5.29 15.93
CA ALA A 74 2.65 5.98 16.66
C ALA A 74 2.55 7.51 16.54
N LEU A 75 2.30 8.02 15.32
CA LEU A 75 2.15 9.45 15.07
C LEU A 75 0.94 10.03 15.82
N MET A 76 -0.23 9.42 15.69
CA MET A 76 -1.47 9.97 16.24
C MET A 76 -1.52 9.89 17.76
N LEU A 77 -1.02 8.81 18.36
CA LEU A 77 -0.90 8.72 19.82
C LEU A 77 0.07 9.79 20.38
N ASN A 78 1.19 10.06 19.70
CA ASN A 78 2.11 11.11 20.11
C ASN A 78 1.52 12.51 19.97
N ILE A 79 0.70 12.76 18.93
CA ILE A 79 -0.04 14.03 18.79
C ILE A 79 -1.08 14.18 19.90
N PHE A 80 -1.87 13.13 20.16
CA PHE A 80 -2.88 13.12 21.22
C PHE A 80 -2.29 13.43 22.60
N ARG A 81 -1.11 12.85 22.90
CA ARG A 81 -0.35 13.09 24.13
C ARG A 81 0.38 14.44 24.18
N GLY A 82 0.27 15.27 23.14
CA GLY A 82 0.98 16.54 23.03
C GLY A 82 2.51 16.42 22.94
N LYS A 83 3.04 15.25 22.55
CA LYS A 83 4.48 14.99 22.40
C LYS A 83 5.01 15.41 21.03
N THR A 84 4.15 15.39 20.02
CA THR A 84 4.48 15.74 18.64
C THR A 84 3.45 16.71 18.09
N VAL A 85 3.90 17.71 17.34
CA VAL A 85 3.00 18.62 16.60
C VAL A 85 2.49 17.97 15.32
N LEU A 86 1.36 18.46 14.80
CA LEU A 86 0.83 18.00 13.52
C LEU A 86 1.90 18.14 12.41
N PRO A 87 2.19 17.08 11.63
CA PRO A 87 3.11 17.16 10.52
C PRO A 87 2.67 18.16 9.46
N ASN A 88 3.64 18.85 8.87
CA ASN A 88 3.40 19.73 7.73
C ASN A 88 3.66 18.99 6.42
N TYR A 89 2.63 18.33 5.89
CA TYR A 89 2.67 17.67 4.59
C TYR A 89 2.80 18.68 3.47
N ARG A 90 3.85 18.58 2.66
CA ARG A 90 4.13 19.51 1.56
C ARG A 90 4.33 18.76 0.26
N LEU A 91 3.71 19.25 -0.81
CA LEU A 91 4.02 18.79 -2.16
C LEU A 91 5.26 19.52 -2.66
N VAL A 92 6.34 18.79 -2.92
CA VAL A 92 7.61 19.36 -3.41
C VAL A 92 7.76 19.11 -4.91
N THR A 93 8.27 20.11 -5.63
CA THR A 93 8.60 19.99 -7.06
C THR A 93 9.90 19.18 -7.21
N PRO A 94 9.97 18.21 -8.15
CA PRO A 94 11.19 17.43 -8.34
C PRO A 94 12.39 18.32 -8.75
N PRO A 95 13.64 17.97 -8.37
CA PRO A 95 14.81 18.82 -8.63
C PRO A 95 15.04 19.18 -10.10
N ASN A 96 14.66 18.29 -11.02
CA ASN A 96 14.77 18.50 -12.47
C ASN A 96 13.56 19.24 -13.08
N GLY A 97 12.56 19.61 -12.26
CA GLY A 97 11.31 20.24 -12.69
C GLY A 97 10.37 19.33 -13.50
N ALA A 98 10.78 18.10 -13.83
CA ALA A 98 10.02 17.19 -14.67
C ALA A 98 8.99 16.41 -13.85
N LEU A 99 7.72 16.82 -13.97
CA LEU A 99 6.60 16.12 -13.35
C LEU A 99 6.34 14.79 -14.07
N GLN A 100 6.08 13.74 -13.28
CA GLN A 100 5.57 12.50 -13.81
C GLN A 100 4.10 12.68 -14.17
N THR A 101 3.70 12.19 -15.34
CA THR A 101 2.33 12.33 -15.85
C THR A 101 1.77 10.97 -16.21
N ILE A 102 0.49 10.74 -15.89
CA ILE A 102 -0.27 9.58 -16.34
C ILE A 102 -1.33 10.06 -17.34
N VAL A 103 -1.23 9.62 -18.58
CA VAL A 103 -2.20 9.95 -19.63
C VAL A 103 -3.34 8.93 -19.59
N VAL A 104 -4.53 9.37 -19.20
CA VAL A 104 -5.73 8.52 -19.13
C VAL A 104 -6.41 8.45 -20.50
N LYS A 105 -6.56 7.25 -21.04
CA LYS A 105 -7.29 7.01 -22.30
C LYS A 105 -8.77 6.79 -22.06
N LYS A 106 -9.59 7.04 -23.08
CA LYS A 106 -11.07 7.08 -22.98
C LYS A 106 -11.67 5.71 -22.70
N GLU A 107 -11.01 4.65 -23.16
CA GLU A 107 -11.46 3.26 -23.06
C GLU A 107 -11.51 2.78 -21.60
N THR A 108 -10.73 3.41 -20.70
CA THR A 108 -10.72 3.10 -19.26
C THR A 108 -12.06 3.37 -18.60
N ALA A 109 -12.87 4.29 -19.15
CA ALA A 109 -14.20 4.61 -18.63
C ALA A 109 -15.18 3.43 -18.63
N ASN A 110 -14.96 2.45 -19.51
CA ASN A 110 -15.84 1.28 -19.65
C ASN A 110 -15.65 0.25 -18.51
N ILE A 111 -14.57 0.35 -17.74
CA ILE A 111 -14.23 -0.64 -16.72
C ILE A 111 -13.84 0.00 -15.38
N ARG A 112 -12.92 0.96 -15.40
CA ARG A 112 -12.32 1.55 -14.21
C ARG A 112 -11.87 2.99 -14.53
N PRO A 113 -12.77 3.97 -14.40
CA PRO A 113 -12.58 5.32 -14.96
C PRO A 113 -11.54 6.19 -14.27
N TYR A 114 -11.18 5.91 -13.01
CA TYR A 114 -10.36 6.81 -12.21
C TYR A 114 -8.97 6.25 -11.95
N ILE A 115 -7.97 7.13 -11.96
CA ILE A 115 -6.62 6.84 -11.51
C ILE A 115 -6.05 8.06 -10.77
N SER A 116 -5.30 7.81 -9.71
CA SER A 116 -4.49 8.79 -8.99
C SER A 116 -3.05 8.31 -8.95
N GLY A 117 -2.10 9.23 -9.03
CA GLY A 117 -0.67 8.94 -8.95
C GLY A 117 0.01 9.74 -7.85
N ALA A 118 1.03 9.15 -7.23
CA ALA A 118 1.93 9.84 -6.31
C ALA A 118 3.34 9.27 -6.41
N VAL A 119 4.34 10.06 -6.02
CA VAL A 119 5.73 9.63 -5.97
C VAL A 119 6.29 9.97 -4.60
N LEU A 120 6.82 8.97 -3.89
CA LEU A 120 7.64 9.16 -2.70
C LEU A 120 9.11 9.09 -3.14
N ARG A 121 9.86 10.18 -2.95
CA ARG A 121 11.27 10.26 -3.36
C ARG A 121 12.20 10.04 -2.18
N ASN A 122 13.33 9.38 -2.44
CA ASN A 122 14.37 9.08 -1.46
C ASN A 122 13.81 8.45 -0.17
N ILE A 123 12.87 7.51 -0.30
CA ILE A 123 12.36 6.76 0.84
C ILE A 123 13.43 5.80 1.37
N HIS A 124 13.51 5.68 2.69
CA HIS A 124 14.45 4.79 3.37
C HIS A 124 13.71 3.58 3.94
N PHE A 125 13.68 2.50 3.16
CA PHE A 125 13.17 1.22 3.64
C PHE A 125 14.20 0.50 4.49
N ASP A 126 13.77 0.09 5.68
CA ASP A 126 14.29 -1.08 6.36
C ASP A 126 13.24 -2.20 6.27
N LYS A 127 13.56 -3.38 6.83
CA LYS A 127 12.67 -4.53 6.78
C LYS A 127 11.32 -4.24 7.43
N ALA A 128 11.29 -3.57 8.59
CA ALA A 128 10.06 -3.28 9.32
C ALA A 128 9.18 -2.28 8.56
N ARG A 129 9.77 -1.22 8.02
CA ARG A 129 9.06 -0.19 7.23
C ARG A 129 8.52 -0.77 5.93
N TYR A 130 9.29 -1.61 5.25
CA TYR A 130 8.84 -2.27 4.02
C TYR A 130 7.66 -3.20 4.30
N ASP A 131 7.75 -4.02 5.36
CA ASP A 131 6.67 -4.92 5.74
C ASP A 131 5.42 -4.11 6.18
N SER A 132 5.60 -2.99 6.90
CA SER A 132 4.50 -2.08 7.24
C SER A 132 3.85 -1.44 6.00
N PHE A 133 4.65 -1.07 4.99
CA PHE A 133 4.16 -0.49 3.73
C PHE A 133 3.25 -1.45 2.96
N ILE A 134 3.69 -2.70 2.81
CA ILE A 134 2.90 -3.75 2.17
C ILE A 134 1.66 -4.08 3.02
N ALA A 135 1.81 -4.15 4.35
CA ALA A 135 0.68 -4.42 5.25
C ALA A 135 -0.41 -3.34 5.17
N LEU A 136 -0.03 -2.04 5.08
CA LEU A 136 -0.99 -0.96 4.90
C LEU A 136 -1.74 -1.10 3.57
N GLN A 137 -1.02 -1.38 2.49
CA GLN A 137 -1.61 -1.62 1.16
C GLN A 137 -2.65 -2.74 1.22
N ASP A 138 -2.30 -3.88 1.83
CA ASP A 138 -3.19 -5.03 1.96
C ASP A 138 -4.41 -4.73 2.85
N LYS A 139 -4.24 -3.99 3.96
CA LYS A 139 -5.35 -3.60 4.84
C LYS A 139 -6.33 -2.65 4.14
N LEU A 140 -5.82 -1.68 3.38
CA LEU A 140 -6.64 -0.78 2.56
C LEU A 140 -7.37 -1.55 1.45
N HIS A 141 -6.70 -2.51 0.80
CA HIS A 141 -7.30 -3.40 -0.21
C HIS A 141 -8.43 -4.25 0.33
N GLN A 142 -8.27 -4.82 1.52
CA GLN A 142 -9.27 -5.67 2.15
C GLN A 142 -10.52 -4.88 2.57
N ASN A 143 -10.31 -3.73 3.23
CA ASN A 143 -11.39 -2.96 3.84
C ASN A 143 -11.94 -1.86 2.92
N LEU A 144 -11.31 -0.69 2.91
CA LEU A 144 -11.79 0.51 2.22
C LEU A 144 -12.05 0.28 0.72
N ALA A 145 -11.19 -0.53 0.10
CA ALA A 145 -11.28 -0.85 -1.32
C ALA A 145 -12.21 -2.03 -1.67
N ARG A 146 -12.82 -2.69 -0.67
CA ARG A 146 -13.67 -3.88 -0.83
C ARG A 146 -13.02 -4.97 -1.68
N GLN A 147 -11.92 -5.53 -1.18
CA GLN A 147 -11.15 -6.57 -1.87
C GLN A 147 -10.73 -6.13 -3.29
N ARG A 148 -10.18 -4.93 -3.39
CA ARG A 148 -9.72 -4.27 -4.63
C ARG A 148 -10.80 -3.86 -5.65
N THR A 149 -12.06 -4.24 -5.42
CA THR A 149 -13.19 -3.94 -6.31
C THR A 149 -13.31 -2.43 -6.57
N LEU A 150 -13.26 -1.62 -5.52
CA LEU A 150 -13.43 -0.16 -5.63
C LEU A 150 -12.13 0.58 -5.91
N VAL A 151 -11.03 0.17 -5.28
CA VAL A 151 -9.71 0.82 -5.40
C VAL A 151 -8.62 -0.24 -5.48
N SER A 152 -7.62 -0.06 -6.32
CA SER A 152 -6.45 -0.94 -6.37
C SER A 152 -5.22 -0.06 -6.41
N ILE A 153 -4.21 -0.46 -5.65
CA ILE A 153 -2.97 0.27 -5.42
C ILE A 153 -1.90 -0.59 -6.06
N GLY A 154 -1.20 -0.06 -7.05
CA GLY A 154 0.10 -0.58 -7.43
C GLY A 154 1.21 0.32 -6.89
N THR A 155 2.37 -0.31 -6.74
CA THR A 155 3.56 0.31 -6.18
C THR A 155 4.74 -0.19 -6.99
N HIS A 156 5.55 0.75 -7.44
CA HIS A 156 6.60 0.51 -8.42
C HIS A 156 7.89 1.20 -8.01
N ASP A 157 9.00 0.55 -8.32
CA ASP A 157 10.32 1.16 -8.30
C ASP A 157 10.45 2.12 -9.49
N LEU A 158 10.35 3.42 -9.21
CA LEU A 158 10.39 4.46 -10.23
C LEU A 158 11.76 4.52 -10.92
N ASP A 159 12.84 4.08 -10.28
CA ASP A 159 14.18 4.10 -10.88
C ASP A 159 14.33 3.09 -12.04
N LYS A 160 13.39 2.12 -12.13
CA LYS A 160 13.31 1.12 -13.21
C LYS A 160 12.31 1.48 -14.31
N LEU A 161 11.56 2.57 -14.13
CA LEU A 161 10.49 3.00 -15.02
C LEU A 161 10.82 4.34 -15.68
N GLN A 162 10.17 4.62 -16.81
CA GLN A 162 10.32 5.91 -17.48
C GLN A 162 8.97 6.47 -17.91
N GLY A 163 8.58 7.62 -17.34
CA GLY A 163 7.41 8.36 -17.79
C GLY A 163 7.61 9.07 -19.14
N PRO A 164 6.54 9.61 -19.77
CA PRO A 164 5.17 9.62 -19.27
C PRO A 164 4.53 8.23 -19.26
N PHE A 165 3.63 8.00 -18.31
CA PHE A 165 2.86 6.78 -18.21
C PHE A 165 1.54 6.91 -18.97
N SER A 166 0.95 5.79 -19.41
CA SER A 166 -0.41 5.76 -19.92
C SER A 166 -1.28 4.76 -19.19
N TYR A 167 -2.52 5.15 -18.93
CA TYR A 167 -3.57 4.30 -18.38
C TYR A 167 -4.58 3.99 -19.48
N GLU A 168 -4.64 2.74 -19.90
CA GLU A 168 -5.37 2.27 -21.08
C GLU A 168 -6.27 1.09 -20.71
N ALA A 169 -7.18 0.71 -21.61
CA ALA A 169 -7.92 -0.54 -21.50
C ALA A 169 -7.88 -1.25 -22.86
N LEU A 170 -7.30 -2.45 -22.89
CA LEU A 170 -7.03 -3.20 -24.12
C LEU A 170 -7.64 -4.61 -24.05
N PRO A 171 -7.93 -5.26 -25.19
CA PRO A 171 -8.32 -6.67 -25.20
C PRO A 171 -7.27 -7.54 -24.50
N PRO A 172 -7.67 -8.56 -23.70
CA PRO A 172 -6.74 -9.38 -22.92
C PRO A 172 -5.62 -10.03 -23.73
N LYS A 173 -5.90 -10.40 -24.99
CA LYS A 173 -4.94 -11.03 -25.91
C LYS A 173 -3.78 -10.13 -26.31
N ASP A 174 -3.99 -8.81 -26.28
CA ASP A 174 -3.02 -7.82 -26.74
C ASP A 174 -2.05 -7.39 -25.63
N ILE A 175 -2.30 -7.84 -24.39
CA ILE A 175 -1.52 -7.49 -23.22
C ILE A 175 -0.56 -8.63 -22.94
N ASN A 176 0.76 -8.40 -23.05
CA ASN A 176 1.80 -9.38 -22.74
C ASN A 176 2.80 -8.79 -21.77
N PHE A 177 3.05 -9.48 -20.65
CA PHE A 177 4.06 -9.08 -19.67
C PHE A 177 4.45 -10.23 -18.74
N VAL A 178 5.52 -10.03 -17.97
CA VAL A 178 5.94 -10.95 -16.91
C VAL A 178 5.31 -10.51 -15.58
N PRO A 179 4.38 -11.29 -15.01
CA PRO A 179 3.74 -10.96 -13.74
C PRO A 179 4.70 -11.06 -12.55
N LEU A 180 4.37 -10.39 -11.45
CA LEU A 180 5.16 -10.40 -10.22
C LEU A 180 5.56 -11.81 -9.77
N ASN A 181 6.85 -12.01 -9.48
CA ASN A 181 7.45 -13.28 -9.08
C ASN A 181 7.32 -14.42 -10.12
N GLN A 182 7.15 -14.10 -11.40
CA GLN A 182 7.18 -15.05 -12.50
C GLN A 182 8.38 -14.77 -13.41
N ASN A 183 8.78 -15.76 -14.21
CA ASN A 183 9.88 -15.64 -15.17
C ASN A 183 9.41 -15.68 -16.64
N THR A 184 8.15 -16.04 -16.86
CA THR A 184 7.60 -16.25 -18.21
C THR A 184 6.59 -15.16 -18.52
N SER A 185 6.68 -14.60 -19.73
CA SER A 185 5.68 -13.67 -20.23
C SER A 185 4.38 -14.42 -20.53
N MET A 186 3.25 -13.86 -20.11
CA MET A 186 1.92 -14.41 -20.35
C MET A 186 1.03 -13.32 -20.91
N ASN A 187 0.06 -13.70 -21.75
CA ASN A 187 -0.98 -12.77 -22.15
C ASN A 187 -2.09 -12.65 -21.07
N GLY A 188 -3.01 -11.70 -21.24
CA GLY A 188 -4.09 -11.48 -20.27
C GLY A 188 -5.02 -12.69 -20.07
N GLU A 189 -5.30 -13.48 -21.12
CA GLU A 189 -6.16 -14.68 -21.00
C GLU A 189 -5.42 -15.83 -20.30
N GLU A 190 -4.16 -16.05 -20.67
CA GLU A 190 -3.26 -17.02 -20.05
C GLU A 190 -3.08 -16.72 -18.56
N LEU A 191 -2.89 -15.45 -18.22
CA LEU A 191 -2.75 -14.98 -16.84
C LEU A 191 -3.97 -15.33 -16.00
N MET A 192 -5.18 -15.11 -16.52
CA MET A 192 -6.42 -15.44 -15.82
C MET A 192 -6.54 -16.94 -15.56
N ASN A 193 -6.18 -17.78 -16.53
CA ASN A 193 -6.20 -19.23 -16.38
C ASN A 193 -5.11 -19.73 -15.42
N PHE A 194 -3.91 -19.12 -15.47
CA PHE A 194 -2.80 -19.45 -14.60
C PHE A 194 -3.12 -19.20 -13.12
N TYR A 195 -3.73 -18.06 -12.81
CA TYR A 195 -4.08 -17.69 -11.43
C TYR A 195 -5.45 -18.18 -10.96
N GLU A 196 -6.23 -18.88 -11.80
CA GLU A 196 -7.59 -19.33 -11.45
C GLU A 196 -7.62 -20.21 -10.18
N LYS A 197 -6.59 -21.05 -10.00
CA LYS A 197 -6.44 -21.93 -8.83
C LYS A 197 -5.57 -21.32 -7.73
N ASP A 198 -5.05 -20.11 -7.92
CA ASP A 198 -4.23 -19.44 -6.92
C ASP A 198 -5.11 -18.96 -5.76
N LYS A 199 -4.73 -19.33 -4.53
CA LYS A 199 -5.51 -19.02 -3.33
C LYS A 199 -5.56 -17.52 -3.01
N HIS A 200 -4.57 -16.75 -3.45
CA HIS A 200 -4.43 -15.34 -3.12
C HIS A 200 -5.00 -14.45 -4.22
N LEU A 201 -4.72 -14.75 -5.49
CA LEU A 201 -5.13 -13.95 -6.64
C LEU A 201 -6.41 -14.43 -7.31
N GLY A 202 -6.73 -15.73 -7.26
CA GLY A 202 -7.92 -16.30 -7.88
C GLY A 202 -9.22 -15.61 -7.45
N LYS A 203 -9.28 -15.16 -6.19
CA LYS A 203 -10.41 -14.41 -5.63
C LYS A 203 -10.61 -13.02 -6.24
N PHE A 204 -9.63 -12.43 -6.95
CA PHE A 204 -9.75 -11.09 -7.54
C PHE A 204 -10.00 -11.12 -9.05
N LEU A 205 -9.75 -12.26 -9.73
CA LEU A 205 -9.84 -12.35 -11.19
C LEU A 205 -11.22 -11.95 -11.71
N HIS A 206 -12.28 -12.35 -10.99
CA HIS A 206 -13.67 -12.05 -11.33
C HIS A 206 -13.98 -10.55 -11.47
N ILE A 207 -13.15 -9.65 -10.92
CA ILE A 207 -13.39 -8.20 -11.00
C ILE A 207 -13.35 -7.71 -12.45
N ILE A 208 -12.47 -8.30 -13.28
CA ILE A 208 -12.30 -7.87 -14.68
C ILE A 208 -12.44 -9.01 -15.69
N ARG A 209 -12.48 -10.28 -15.25
CA ARG A 209 -12.42 -11.46 -16.14
C ARG A 209 -13.40 -11.42 -17.32
N ASP A 210 -14.63 -11.02 -17.05
CA ASP A 210 -15.74 -11.02 -18.03
C ASP A 210 -15.79 -9.75 -18.90
N SER A 211 -14.90 -8.79 -18.65
CA SER A 211 -14.82 -7.56 -19.45
C SER A 211 -14.13 -7.84 -20.79
N PRO A 212 -14.59 -7.22 -21.90
CA PRO A 212 -13.91 -7.31 -23.20
C PRO A 212 -12.55 -6.62 -23.22
N VAL A 213 -12.29 -5.73 -22.26
CA VAL A 213 -11.03 -4.98 -22.13
C VAL A 213 -10.51 -5.04 -20.69
N TYR A 214 -9.20 -5.16 -20.50
CA TYR A 214 -8.55 -5.10 -19.20
C TYR A 214 -7.78 -3.79 -19.04
N PRO A 215 -7.85 -3.15 -17.86
CA PRO A 215 -7.14 -1.91 -17.62
C PRO A 215 -5.65 -2.21 -17.41
N ILE A 216 -4.79 -1.39 -18.00
CA ILE A 216 -3.35 -1.63 -18.09
C ILE A 216 -2.60 -0.30 -17.95
N ILE A 217 -1.44 -0.35 -17.31
CA ILE A 217 -0.57 0.82 -17.14
C ILE A 217 0.74 0.56 -17.87
N TYR A 218 1.11 1.47 -18.76
CA TYR A 218 2.36 1.42 -19.52
C TYR A 218 3.29 2.56 -19.14
N ASP A 219 4.58 2.30 -19.24
CA ASP A 219 5.61 3.35 -19.27
C ASP A 219 5.80 3.90 -20.70
N SER A 220 6.69 4.88 -20.85
CA SER A 220 7.02 5.50 -22.14
C SER A 220 7.64 4.54 -23.17
N LYS A 221 8.21 3.41 -22.72
CA LYS A 221 8.78 2.35 -23.56
C LYS A 221 7.76 1.27 -23.93
N ARG A 222 6.48 1.43 -23.55
CA ARG A 222 5.42 0.42 -23.69
C ARG A 222 5.67 -0.87 -22.90
N THR A 223 6.41 -0.75 -21.80
CA THR A 223 6.54 -1.81 -20.78
C THR A 223 5.33 -1.77 -19.85
N VAL A 224 4.69 -2.91 -19.63
CA VAL A 224 3.55 -3.01 -18.69
C VAL A 224 4.03 -2.85 -17.26
N CYS A 225 3.61 -1.76 -16.60
CA CYS A 225 3.83 -1.52 -15.17
C CYS A 225 2.96 -2.45 -14.32
N SER A 226 1.65 -2.45 -14.55
CA SER A 226 0.68 -3.27 -13.81
C SER A 226 -0.57 -3.54 -14.63
N LEU A 227 -1.28 -4.62 -14.27
CA LEU A 227 -2.62 -4.99 -14.74
C LEU A 227 -3.62 -4.83 -13.57
N PRO A 228 -4.13 -3.62 -13.30
CA PRO A 228 -5.10 -3.43 -12.23
C PRO A 228 -6.39 -4.24 -12.46
N PRO A 229 -7.10 -4.66 -11.41
CA PRO A 229 -6.71 -4.69 -10.01
C PRO A 229 -5.97 -5.99 -9.61
N ILE A 230 -5.41 -6.73 -10.58
CA ILE A 230 -4.95 -8.11 -10.39
C ILE A 230 -3.51 -8.16 -9.87
N ILE A 231 -2.53 -7.72 -10.67
CA ILE A 231 -1.11 -7.95 -10.40
C ILE A 231 -0.22 -6.90 -11.07
N ASN A 232 0.94 -6.64 -10.45
CA ASN A 232 1.98 -5.76 -10.99
C ASN A 232 2.95 -6.56 -11.87
N GLY A 233 3.69 -5.88 -12.74
CA GLY A 233 4.79 -6.48 -13.49
C GLY A 233 6.05 -6.66 -12.63
N ASP A 234 6.79 -7.74 -12.84
CA ASP A 234 7.96 -8.07 -12.02
C ASP A 234 9.11 -7.05 -12.16
N HIS A 235 9.31 -6.52 -13.36
CA HIS A 235 10.42 -5.60 -13.67
C HIS A 235 10.44 -4.31 -12.82
N SER A 236 9.28 -3.87 -12.32
CA SER A 236 9.12 -2.65 -11.52
C SER A 236 8.88 -2.94 -10.04
N LYS A 237 9.09 -4.19 -9.59
CA LYS A 237 8.92 -4.61 -8.21
C LYS A 237 9.80 -3.77 -7.27
N ILE A 238 9.16 -3.28 -6.20
CA ILE A 238 9.84 -2.61 -5.09
C ILE A 238 10.63 -3.61 -4.23
N THR A 239 11.77 -3.19 -3.73
CA THR A 239 12.63 -3.95 -2.81
C THR A 239 13.08 -3.05 -1.65
N LEU A 240 13.86 -3.59 -0.72
CA LEU A 240 14.48 -2.79 0.36
C LEU A 240 15.44 -1.72 -0.17
N ASP A 241 15.96 -1.92 -1.38
CA ASP A 241 16.89 -0.98 -2.03
C ASP A 241 16.18 0.14 -2.79
N THR A 242 14.88 0.01 -3.03
CA THR A 242 14.10 1.04 -3.73
C THR A 242 14.16 2.36 -2.96
N ARG A 243 14.40 3.45 -3.68
CA ARG A 243 14.46 4.82 -3.14
C ARG A 243 13.37 5.71 -3.68
N ASN A 244 12.91 5.50 -4.90
CA ASN A 244 11.84 6.26 -5.49
C ASN A 244 10.65 5.33 -5.76
N VAL A 245 9.55 5.54 -5.03
CA VAL A 245 8.34 4.72 -5.18
C VAL A 245 7.33 5.51 -5.98
N PHE A 246 6.95 4.99 -7.14
CA PHE A 246 5.78 5.45 -7.88
C PHE A 246 4.58 4.63 -7.44
N MET A 247 3.50 5.31 -7.05
CA MET A 247 2.23 4.69 -6.67
C MET A 247 1.18 5.10 -7.68
N GLU A 248 0.46 4.13 -8.21
CA GLU A 248 -0.64 4.33 -9.11
C GLU A 248 -1.87 3.60 -8.59
N ILE A 249 -2.94 4.36 -8.40
CA ILE A 249 -4.12 3.92 -7.65
C ILE A 249 -5.30 4.05 -8.59
N THR A 250 -5.83 2.91 -9.04
CA THR A 250 -6.98 2.87 -9.95
C THR A 250 -8.27 2.60 -9.20
N ALA A 251 -9.38 3.19 -9.64
CA ALA A 251 -10.64 3.05 -8.94
C ALA A 251 -11.88 3.15 -9.84
N THR A 252 -12.97 2.59 -9.34
CA THR A 252 -14.34 2.88 -9.81
C THR A 252 -15.00 3.98 -8.99
N ASP A 253 -14.45 4.31 -7.81
CA ASP A 253 -14.93 5.37 -6.91
C ASP A 253 -13.89 6.49 -6.81
N LYS A 254 -14.26 7.70 -7.23
CA LYS A 254 -13.39 8.87 -7.23
C LYS A 254 -13.00 9.33 -5.84
N THR A 255 -13.91 9.32 -4.87
CA THR A 255 -13.59 9.81 -3.53
C THR A 255 -12.60 8.86 -2.85
N LYS A 256 -12.82 7.55 -3.01
CA LYS A 256 -11.96 6.54 -2.38
C LYS A 256 -10.55 6.51 -2.96
N VAL A 257 -10.38 6.80 -4.26
CA VAL A 257 -9.04 6.84 -4.88
C VAL A 257 -8.17 7.93 -4.25
N GLU A 258 -8.73 9.11 -4.01
CA GLU A 258 -8.03 10.24 -3.40
C GLU A 258 -7.73 9.97 -1.92
N VAL A 259 -8.69 9.41 -1.18
CA VAL A 259 -8.49 9.05 0.24
C VAL A 259 -7.37 8.02 0.38
N VAL A 260 -7.38 6.95 -0.42
CA VAL A 260 -6.33 5.92 -0.39
C VAL A 260 -4.96 6.51 -0.74
N ASN A 261 -4.90 7.38 -1.76
CA ASN A 261 -3.66 8.07 -2.12
C ASN A 261 -3.12 8.91 -0.96
N ASN A 262 -3.98 9.72 -0.36
CA ASN A 262 -3.61 10.60 0.75
C ASN A 262 -3.10 9.81 1.95
N ILE A 263 -3.73 8.67 2.29
CA ILE A 263 -3.28 7.81 3.39
C ILE A 263 -1.89 7.23 3.11
N MET A 264 -1.69 6.66 1.93
CA MET A 264 -0.39 6.07 1.56
C MET A 264 0.73 7.10 1.62
N VAL A 265 0.51 8.29 1.05
CA VAL A 265 1.48 9.39 1.07
C VAL A 265 1.68 9.92 2.50
N ALA A 266 0.60 10.16 3.25
CA ALA A 266 0.69 10.74 4.58
C ALA A 266 1.42 9.83 5.58
N MET A 267 1.24 8.52 5.49
CA MET A 267 1.87 7.58 6.42
C MET A 267 3.35 7.36 6.11
N PHE A 268 3.73 7.31 4.83
CA PHE A 268 5.09 6.92 4.43
C PHE A 268 6.00 8.07 4.01
N SER A 269 5.46 9.28 3.77
CA SER A 269 6.29 10.47 3.51
C SER A 269 7.22 10.83 4.66
N GLN A 270 6.95 10.37 5.90
CA GLN A 270 7.87 10.55 7.04
C GLN A 270 9.24 9.87 6.86
N TYR A 271 9.32 8.85 5.99
CA TYR A 271 10.55 8.12 5.71
C TYR A 271 11.30 8.59 4.47
N THR A 272 10.84 9.66 3.83
CA THR A 272 11.58 10.34 2.77
C THR A 272 12.77 11.10 3.37
N SER A 273 13.73 11.49 2.53
CA SER A 273 14.93 12.23 2.98
C SER A 273 14.59 13.56 3.66
N GLU A 274 13.50 14.21 3.24
CA GLU A 274 12.93 15.38 3.88
C GLU A 274 11.53 15.00 4.38
N PRO A 275 11.36 14.64 5.66
CA PRO A 275 10.10 14.08 6.15
C PRO A 275 8.87 14.91 5.78
N PHE A 276 7.81 14.21 5.38
CA PHE A 276 6.52 14.77 4.99
C PHE A 276 6.55 15.59 3.68
N THR A 277 7.46 15.21 2.76
CA THR A 277 7.51 15.72 1.37
C THR A 277 7.22 14.67 0.30
#